data_AF-A0A350HZ35-F1
#
_entry.id   AF-A0A350HZ35-F1
#
_cell.length_a   1.000
_cell.length_b   1.000
_cell.length_c   1.000
_cell.angle_alpha   90.00
_cell.angle_beta   90.00
_cell.angle_gamma   90.00
#
_symmetry.space_group_name_H-M   'P 1'
#
loop_
_entity.id
_entity.type
_entity.pdbx_description
1 polymer ?
#
loop_
_entity_poly.entity_id
_entity_poly.type
_entity_poly.pdbx_seq_one_letter_code
_entity_poly.pdbx_strand_id
1 'polypeptide(L)'
;GERGERGGRGGRGNFDFSEMRARIMDSIKDRFGFSDAEFKAIQPLIEDIQEKQREARTGGRSFAGFGGFGGRSGRGGDRDAGNPEMSALQKAIESGNNIEAKLSAFRKARAKKEAALKKSQETLKSVLTIKQEAVAVTIGLIP
;
A
#
# COMPACT_ATOMS: atom_id res chain seq x y z
N GLY A 1 14.86 -51.53 27.80
CA GLY A 1 15.22 -50.81 26.56
C GLY A 1 14.91 -49.34 26.76
N GLU A 2 15.81 -48.62 27.40
CA GLU A 2 15.68 -47.20 27.70
C GLU A 2 16.23 -46.37 26.54
N ARG A 3 15.36 -45.62 25.85
CA ARG A 3 15.72 -44.47 25.01
C ARG A 3 15.29 -43.24 25.82
N GLY A 4 16.17 -42.35 26.23
CA GLY A 4 17.21 -41.73 25.43
C GLY A 4 16.78 -40.28 25.24
N GLU A 5 17.53 -39.37 25.87
CA GLU A 5 17.39 -37.93 25.81
C GLU A 5 17.15 -37.41 24.39
N ARG A 6 16.19 -36.50 24.25
CA ARG A 6 16.27 -35.43 23.24
C ARG A 6 15.53 -34.20 23.75
N GLY A 7 16.30 -33.32 24.39
CA GLY A 7 15.99 -31.90 24.44
C GLY A 7 15.85 -31.39 23.01
N GLY A 8 14.61 -31.30 22.54
CA GLY A 8 14.23 -30.82 21.22
C GLY A 8 13.77 -29.37 21.30
N ARG A 9 14.70 -28.46 21.05
CA ARG A 9 14.51 -27.04 20.70
C ARG A 9 13.11 -26.71 20.17
N GLY A 10 12.46 -25.79 20.87
CA GLY A 10 11.25 -25.14 20.39
C GLY A 10 10.90 -23.92 21.22
N GLY A 11 11.91 -23.13 21.62
CA GLY A 11 11.73 -21.83 22.24
C GLY A 11 11.07 -20.86 21.26
N ARG A 12 9.76 -21.03 21.03
CA ARG A 12 8.89 -19.97 20.55
C ARG A 12 8.56 -19.10 21.76
N GLY A 13 9.58 -18.40 22.26
CA GLY A 13 9.35 -17.30 23.17
C GLY A 13 8.36 -16.37 22.50
N ASN A 14 7.39 -15.88 23.26
CA ASN A 14 6.60 -14.69 22.92
C ASN A 14 7.57 -13.64 22.36
N PHE A 15 7.73 -13.57 21.04
CA PHE A 15 8.21 -12.36 20.43
C PHE A 15 7.06 -11.39 20.65
N ASP A 16 7.15 -10.63 21.74
CA ASP A 16 6.20 -9.58 22.02
C ASP A 16 6.27 -8.60 20.83
N PHE A 17 5.28 -8.72 19.95
CA PHE A 17 5.18 -7.94 18.74
C PHE A 17 5.13 -6.45 19.09
N SER A 18 4.66 -6.10 20.30
CA SER A 18 4.69 -4.75 20.84
C SER A 18 6.11 -4.27 21.12
N GLU A 19 6.94 -5.07 21.81
CA GLU A 19 8.34 -4.72 22.05
C GLU A 19 9.14 -4.64 20.76
N MET A 20 8.91 -5.55 19.81
CA MET A 20 9.59 -5.52 18.52
C MET A 20 9.21 -4.26 17.74
N ARG A 21 7.94 -3.85 17.80
CA ARG A 21 7.44 -2.62 17.18
C ARG A 21 7.99 -1.37 17.87
N ALA A 22 8.14 -1.38 19.20
CA ALA A 22 8.74 -0.29 19.96
C ALA A 22 10.23 -0.12 19.63
N ARG A 23 11.00 -1.22 19.55
CA ARG A 23 12.42 -1.19 19.16
C ARG A 23 12.61 -0.76 17.71
N ILE A 24 11.72 -1.18 16.82
CA ILE A 24 11.70 -0.69 15.43
C ILE A 24 11.41 0.81 15.41
N MET A 25 10.45 1.31 16.21
CA MET A 25 10.11 2.73 16.29
C MET A 25 11.19 3.61 16.91
N ASP A 26 11.87 3.18 17.96
CA ASP A 26 13.02 3.90 18.54
C ASP A 26 14.21 3.90 17.57
N SER A 27 14.49 2.76 16.93
CA SER A 27 15.51 2.69 15.88
C SER A 27 15.17 3.57 14.68
N ILE A 28 13.88 3.68 14.36
CA ILE A 28 13.36 4.58 13.34
C ILE A 28 13.57 6.02 13.80
N LYS A 29 13.18 6.43 15.00
CA LYS A 29 13.39 7.81 15.51
C LYS A 29 14.86 8.22 15.53
N ASP A 30 15.75 7.37 16.05
CA ASP A 30 17.21 7.64 16.07
C ASP A 30 17.82 7.69 14.65
N ARG A 31 17.32 6.88 13.71
CA ARG A 31 17.81 6.86 12.33
C ARG A 31 17.17 7.92 11.43
N PHE A 32 15.90 8.25 11.65
CA PHE A 32 15.10 9.18 10.84
C PHE A 32 15.65 10.60 10.95
N GLY A 33 16.17 10.99 12.13
CA GLY A 33 16.77 12.31 12.31
C GLY A 33 15.84 13.48 11.99
N PHE A 34 14.53 13.25 11.97
CA PHE A 34 13.54 14.31 11.92
C PHE A 34 13.41 14.86 13.33
N SER A 35 13.60 16.16 13.48
CA SER A 35 13.05 16.87 14.63
C SER A 35 11.53 16.77 14.62
N ASP A 36 10.90 16.86 15.78
CA ASP A 36 9.42 16.88 15.90
C ASP A 36 8.80 18.00 15.04
N ALA A 37 9.51 19.11 14.87
CA ALA A 37 9.10 20.23 14.04
C ALA A 37 9.10 19.88 12.54
N GLU A 38 10.16 19.23 12.04
CA GLU A 38 10.25 18.79 10.65
C GLU A 38 9.21 17.72 10.35
N PHE A 39 9.02 16.75 11.27
CA PHE A 39 8.00 15.71 11.11
C PHE A 39 6.60 16.32 11.01
N LYS A 40 6.27 17.28 11.89
CA LYS A 40 4.99 17.99 11.85
C LYS A 40 4.79 18.79 10.57
N ALA A 41 5.86 19.36 10.00
CA ALA A 41 5.80 20.11 8.74
C ALA A 41 5.54 19.19 7.53
N ILE A 42 6.13 17.99 7.51
CA ILE A 42 5.97 17.05 6.38
C ILE A 42 4.78 16.11 6.54
N GLN A 43 4.20 15.98 7.73
CA GLN A 43 3.05 15.12 8.01
C GLN A 43 1.91 15.25 6.95
N PRO A 44 1.42 16.45 6.59
CA PRO A 44 0.38 16.56 5.57
C PRO A 44 0.81 16.05 4.19
N LEU A 45 2.11 16.13 3.85
CA LEU A 45 2.66 15.59 2.60
C LEU A 45 2.70 14.06 2.62
N ILE A 46 3.05 13.47 3.76
CA ILE A 46 3.05 12.02 3.96
C ILE A 46 1.61 11.49 3.82
N GLU A 47 0.64 12.14 4.47
CA GLU A 47 -0.78 11.77 4.43
C GLU A 47 -1.32 11.83 2.99
N ASP A 48 -1.03 12.91 2.25
CA ASP A 48 -1.41 13.07 0.85
C ASP A 48 -0.78 11.99 -0.07
N ILE A 49 0.49 11.62 0.16
CA ILE A 49 1.11 10.50 -0.57
C ILE A 49 0.41 9.18 -0.24
N GLN A 50 0.13 8.91 1.03
CA GLN A 50 -0.53 7.66 1.43
C GLN A 50 -1.95 7.54 0.86
N GLU A 51 -2.68 8.66 0.82
CA GLU A 51 -3.98 8.76 0.17
C GLU A 51 -3.86 8.48 -1.34
N LYS A 52 -2.95 9.16 -2.05
CA LYS A 52 -2.72 8.94 -3.50
C LYS A 52 -2.21 7.54 -3.82
N GLN A 53 -1.36 6.97 -2.97
CA GLN A 53 -0.93 5.57 -3.07
C GLN A 53 -2.12 4.63 -2.90
N ARG A 54 -3.02 4.92 -1.95
CA ARG A 54 -4.26 4.16 -1.78
C ARG A 54 -5.14 4.29 -3.01
N GLU A 55 -5.35 5.48 -3.55
CA GLU A 55 -6.16 5.69 -4.76
C GLU A 55 -5.58 5.00 -5.99
N ALA A 56 -4.25 5.01 -6.13
CA ALA A 56 -3.53 4.32 -7.20
C ALA A 56 -3.60 2.79 -7.04
N ARG A 57 -3.46 2.27 -5.81
CA ARG A 57 -3.50 0.82 -5.50
C ARG A 57 -4.91 0.24 -5.42
N THR A 58 -5.91 1.02 -5.06
CA THR A 58 -7.32 0.57 -4.98
C THR A 58 -7.87 0.26 -6.38
N GLY A 59 -7.21 0.72 -7.44
CA GLY A 59 -7.41 0.22 -8.80
C GLY A 59 -7.02 -1.25 -9.04
N GLY A 60 -6.36 -1.92 -8.09
CA GLY A 60 -5.92 -3.33 -8.19
C GLY A 60 -6.39 -4.26 -7.07
N ARG A 61 -6.99 -3.74 -5.99
CA ARG A 61 -7.50 -4.59 -4.89
C ARG A 61 -8.74 -5.42 -5.26
N SER A 62 -9.40 -5.11 -6.38
CA SER A 62 -10.43 -5.99 -6.95
C SER A 62 -9.86 -7.33 -7.44
N PHE A 63 -8.53 -7.46 -7.59
CA PHE A 63 -7.88 -8.73 -7.92
C PHE A 63 -7.59 -9.63 -6.71
N ALA A 64 -7.61 -9.10 -5.48
CA ALA A 64 -7.48 -9.92 -4.26
C ALA A 64 -8.77 -10.66 -3.89
N GLY A 65 -9.88 -10.35 -4.59
CA GLY A 65 -11.09 -11.17 -4.60
C GLY A 65 -11.11 -12.22 -5.72
N PHE A 66 -10.11 -12.25 -6.60
CA PHE A 66 -10.00 -13.19 -7.71
C PHE A 66 -9.38 -14.53 -7.26
N GLY A 67 -9.92 -15.06 -6.15
CA GLY A 67 -9.70 -16.42 -5.66
C GLY A 67 -11.02 -17.20 -5.53
N GLY A 68 -12.10 -16.70 -6.12
CA GLY A 68 -13.46 -17.26 -6.01
C GLY A 68 -14.01 -17.79 -7.32
N PHE A 69 -13.28 -18.70 -7.99
CA PHE A 69 -13.94 -19.66 -8.88
C PHE A 69 -14.76 -20.62 -8.01
N GLY A 70 -15.98 -20.22 -7.68
CA GLY A 70 -16.92 -21.06 -6.94
C GLY A 70 -17.72 -20.24 -5.92
N GLY A 71 -19.01 -20.06 -6.19
CA GLY A 71 -19.92 -19.58 -5.15
C GLY A 71 -21.05 -18.72 -5.68
N ARG A 72 -22.10 -19.37 -6.17
CA ARG A 72 -23.42 -18.79 -6.21
C ARG A 72 -23.84 -18.39 -4.79
N SER A 73 -23.98 -17.09 -4.51
CA SER A 73 -24.94 -16.48 -3.56
C SER A 73 -24.47 -15.07 -3.15
N GLY A 74 -25.39 -14.10 -3.11
CA GLY A 74 -25.26 -12.96 -2.22
C GLY A 74 -25.37 -11.57 -2.85
N ARG A 75 -26.59 -11.02 -2.80
CA ARG A 75 -26.85 -9.59 -2.56
C ARG A 75 -25.80 -9.01 -1.58
N GLY A 76 -25.18 -7.89 -1.93
CA GLY A 76 -24.33 -7.13 -1.02
C GLY A 76 -23.73 -5.93 -1.73
N GLY A 77 -24.31 -4.75 -1.50
CA GLY A 77 -23.99 -3.50 -2.17
C GLY A 77 -22.53 -3.06 -2.10
N ASP A 78 -22.22 -2.13 -3.00
CA ASP A 78 -21.23 -1.08 -2.80
C ASP A 78 -19.79 -1.51 -2.46
N ARG A 79 -19.31 -2.64 -2.99
CA ARG A 79 -17.87 -2.96 -3.03
C ARG A 79 -17.15 -2.40 -4.25
N ASP A 80 -17.79 -1.51 -5.01
CA ASP A 80 -17.27 -0.85 -6.22
C ASP A 80 -16.73 0.58 -5.94
N ALA A 81 -16.60 0.99 -4.67
CA ALA A 81 -16.31 2.37 -4.28
C ALA A 81 -14.86 2.85 -4.55
N GLY A 82 -14.09 2.18 -5.40
CA GLY A 82 -12.66 2.49 -5.60
C GLY A 82 -12.28 3.04 -6.98
N ASN A 83 -12.96 2.59 -8.05
CA ASN A 83 -12.52 2.89 -9.43
C ASN A 83 -13.64 2.66 -10.47
N PRO A 84 -14.46 3.68 -10.79
CA PRO A 84 -15.56 3.53 -11.74
C PRO A 84 -15.11 3.17 -13.16
N GLU A 85 -13.91 3.60 -13.58
CA GLU A 85 -13.33 3.23 -14.87
C GLU A 85 -12.95 1.75 -14.95
N MET A 86 -12.52 1.14 -13.84
CA MET A 86 -12.22 -0.29 -13.76
C MET A 86 -13.50 -1.13 -13.92
N SER A 87 -14.56 -0.77 -13.18
CA SER A 87 -15.84 -1.48 -13.25
C SER A 87 -16.47 -1.34 -14.65
N ALA A 88 -16.30 -0.18 -15.30
CA ALA A 88 -16.75 0.04 -16.67
C ALA A 88 -15.95 -0.79 -17.69
N LEU A 89 -14.64 -0.94 -17.50
CA LEU A 89 -13.81 -1.80 -18.35
C LEU A 89 -14.17 -3.28 -18.15
N GLN A 90 -14.42 -3.73 -16.92
CA GLN A 90 -14.82 -5.10 -16.65
C GLN A 90 -16.14 -5.45 -17.36
N LYS A 91 -17.16 -4.58 -17.27
CA LYS A 91 -18.42 -4.76 -18.01
C LYS A 91 -18.23 -4.77 -19.53
N ALA A 92 -17.29 -3.98 -20.05
CA ALA A 92 -16.96 -3.97 -21.47
C ALA A 92 -16.31 -5.29 -21.92
N ILE A 93 -15.46 -5.89 -21.09
CA ILE A 93 -14.85 -7.21 -21.32
C ILE A 93 -15.93 -8.29 -21.31
N GLU A 94 -16.81 -8.30 -20.30
CA GLU A 94 -17.89 -9.28 -20.16
C GLU A 94 -18.91 -9.21 -21.31
N SER A 95 -19.23 -8.01 -21.78
CA SER A 95 -20.18 -7.79 -22.88
C SER A 95 -19.56 -7.86 -24.27
N GLY A 96 -18.22 -7.90 -24.38
CA GLY A 96 -17.49 -7.85 -25.65
C GLY A 96 -17.60 -6.52 -26.41
N ASN A 97 -18.17 -5.48 -25.81
CA ASN A 97 -18.51 -4.22 -26.48
C ASN A 97 -17.77 -3.02 -25.86
N ASN A 98 -17.37 -2.05 -26.69
CA ASN A 98 -16.74 -0.79 -26.25
C ASN A 98 -15.42 -0.95 -25.47
N ILE A 99 -14.71 -2.09 -25.61
CA ILE A 99 -13.49 -2.41 -24.86
C ILE A 99 -12.41 -1.34 -25.07
N GLU A 100 -12.15 -0.93 -26.31
CA GLU A 100 -11.11 0.04 -26.63
C GLU A 100 -11.33 1.40 -25.94
N ALA A 101 -12.56 1.91 -25.99
CA ALA A 101 -12.94 3.17 -25.36
C ALA A 101 -12.80 3.10 -23.83
N LYS A 102 -13.29 2.03 -23.19
CA LYS A 102 -13.20 1.85 -21.73
C LYS A 102 -11.77 1.59 -21.27
N LEU A 103 -10.97 0.88 -22.06
CA LEU A 103 -9.55 0.66 -21.78
C LEU A 103 -8.76 1.97 -21.84
N SER A 104 -9.02 2.80 -22.84
CA SER A 104 -8.42 4.14 -22.95
C SER A 104 -8.79 5.02 -21.75
N ALA A 105 -10.06 5.03 -21.35
CA ALA A 105 -10.52 5.77 -20.17
C ALA A 105 -9.82 5.29 -18.88
N PHE A 106 -9.75 3.98 -18.65
CA PHE A 106 -9.05 3.39 -17.51
C PHE A 106 -7.56 3.75 -17.47
N ARG A 107 -6.87 3.65 -18.61
CA ARG A 107 -5.45 4.04 -18.73
C ARG A 107 -5.25 5.52 -18.42
N LYS A 108 -6.11 6.41 -18.92
CA LYS A 108 -6.06 7.86 -18.62
C LYS A 108 -6.29 8.13 -17.14
N ALA A 109 -7.27 7.48 -16.52
CA ALA A 109 -7.54 7.63 -15.10
C ALA A 109 -6.34 7.17 -14.25
N ARG A 110 -5.73 6.03 -14.61
CA ARG A 110 -4.52 5.53 -13.96
C ARG A 110 -3.33 6.50 -14.11
N ALA A 111 -3.06 6.97 -15.33
CA ALA A 111 -1.99 7.92 -15.59
C ALA A 111 -2.14 9.23 -14.79
N LYS A 112 -3.37 9.74 -14.64
CA LYS A 112 -3.67 10.92 -13.81
C LYS A 112 -3.33 10.68 -12.33
N LYS A 113 -3.74 9.53 -11.79
CA LYS A 113 -3.45 9.16 -10.39
C LYS A 113 -1.95 8.98 -10.15
N GLU A 114 -1.25 8.33 -11.08
CA GLU A 114 0.20 8.17 -11.03
C GLU A 114 0.93 9.52 -11.12
N ALA A 115 0.49 10.43 -11.98
CA ALA A 115 1.06 11.79 -12.06
C ALA A 115 0.82 12.60 -10.79
N ALA A 116 -0.37 12.49 -10.19
CA ALA A 116 -0.68 13.14 -8.92
C ALA A 116 0.17 12.60 -7.77
N LEU A 117 0.33 11.28 -7.69
CA LEU A 117 1.22 10.63 -6.71
C LEU A 117 2.66 11.10 -6.90
N LYS A 118 3.17 11.10 -8.14
CA LYS A 118 4.53 11.53 -8.43
C LYS A 118 4.77 12.99 -8.01
N LYS A 119 3.82 13.89 -8.28
CA LYS A 119 3.91 15.29 -7.86
C LYS A 119 4.01 15.43 -6.34
N SER A 120 3.27 14.63 -5.57
CA SER A 120 3.34 14.64 -4.11
C SER A 120 4.68 14.09 -3.61
N GLN A 121 5.18 13.03 -4.24
CA GLN A 121 6.49 12.46 -3.93
C GLN A 121 7.63 13.45 -4.22
N GLU A 122 7.58 14.18 -5.34
CA GLU A 122 8.53 15.26 -5.67
C GLU A 122 8.44 16.42 -4.67
N THR A 123 7.23 16.81 -4.27
CA THR A 123 7.01 17.85 -3.25
C THR A 123 7.64 17.45 -1.92
N LEU A 124 7.40 16.22 -1.45
CA LEU A 124 8.04 15.71 -0.25
C LEU A 124 9.57 15.69 -0.42
N LYS A 125 10.09 15.14 -1.52
CA LYS A 125 11.54 15.10 -1.77
C LYS A 125 12.20 16.48 -1.71
N SER A 126 11.54 17.53 -2.18
CA SER A 126 12.10 18.89 -2.18
C SER A 126 12.33 19.48 -0.78
N VAL A 127 11.65 18.96 0.25
CA VAL A 127 11.76 19.41 1.64
C VAL A 127 12.55 18.45 2.52
N LEU A 128 13.00 17.31 1.98
CA LEU A 128 13.79 16.31 2.71
C LEU A 128 15.30 16.52 2.50
N THR A 129 16.07 16.21 3.53
CA THR A 129 17.52 15.99 3.40
C THR A 129 17.80 14.62 2.78
N ILE A 130 19.03 14.40 2.28
CA ILE A 130 19.45 13.12 1.67
C ILE A 130 19.23 11.92 2.62
N LYS A 131 19.50 12.10 3.93
CA LYS A 131 19.29 11.04 4.93
C LYS A 131 17.80 10.71 5.07
N GLN A 132 16.94 11.72 5.13
CA GLN A 132 15.50 11.58 5.24
C GLN A 132 14.88 10.99 3.95
N GLU A 133 15.42 11.36 2.78
CA GLU A 133 15.03 10.78 1.48
C GLU A 133 15.34 9.29 1.44
N ALA A 134 16.58 8.88 1.77
CA ALA A 134 16.97 7.47 1.80
C ALA A 134 16.04 6.65 2.71
N VAL A 135 15.66 7.24 3.84
CA VAL A 135 14.71 6.64 4.77
C VAL A 135 13.30 6.55 4.16
N ALA A 136 12.79 7.62 3.56
CA ALA A 136 11.49 7.64 2.87
C ALA A 136 11.41 6.61 1.73
N VAL A 137 12.54 6.34 1.04
CA VAL A 137 12.66 5.24 0.06
C VAL A 137 12.55 3.88 0.74
N THR A 138 13.26 3.65 1.85
CA THR A 138 13.21 2.34 2.56
C THR A 138 11.83 1.98 3.11
N ILE A 139 11.00 2.97 3.44
CA ILE A 139 9.60 2.75 3.87
C ILE A 139 8.60 2.79 2.71
N GLY A 140 9.06 2.98 1.46
CA GLY A 140 8.22 2.96 0.26
C GLY A 140 7.28 4.15 0.10
N LEU A 141 7.62 5.30 0.71
CA LEU A 141 6.84 6.54 0.61
C LEU A 141 7.13 7.26 -0.72
N ILE A 142 8.40 7.28 -1.10
CA ILE A 142 8.91 7.73 -2.39
C ILE A 142 9.62 6.55 -3.10
N PRO A 143 9.64 6.53 -4.44
CA PRO A 143 10.30 5.46 -5.21
C PRO A 143 11.83 5.52 -5.13
#